data_AF-A0A350Y4S6-F1
#
_entry.id   AF-A0A350Y4S6-F1
#
_cell.length_a   1.000
_cell.length_b   1.000
_cell.length_c   1.000
_cell.angle_alpha   90.00
_cell.angle_beta   90.00
_cell.angle_gamma   90.00
#
_symmetry.space_group_name_H-M   'P 1'
#
loop_
_entity.id
_entity.type
_entity.pdbx_description
1 polymer ?
#
loop_
_entity_poly.entity_id
_entity_poly.type
_entity_poly.pdbx_seq_one_letter_code
_entity_poly.pdbx_strand_id
1 'polypeptide(L)'
;AWDLHSTFEALCKAVGTPAQQYQQDAERLNMMAGRLSGKDLVSWFSSPTPVESAWDLHSTVIAIADNPKFKYSRLFAIGLYSLLEQADSELVKDQKQLTEALTQIGQVLHLPADKLQKDLELYRSNLEKMAQAQIVIEDAIKADRKKREQREQQKNTTTTSSPDEARSSEAS
;
A
#
# COMPACT_ATOMS: atom_id res chain seq x y z
N ALA A 1 21.42 -6.19 -2.83
CA ALA A 1 20.21 -5.74 -2.13
C ALA A 1 19.16 -5.47 -3.20
N TRP A 2 17.99 -6.07 -3.11
CA TRP A 2 16.92 -5.80 -4.08
C TRP A 2 16.26 -4.48 -3.73
N ASP A 3 16.19 -3.56 -4.68
CA ASP A 3 15.37 -2.36 -4.54
C ASP A 3 13.92 -2.64 -4.98
N LEU A 4 13.00 -1.79 -4.54
CA LEU A 4 11.56 -1.94 -4.77
C LEU A 4 11.22 -1.95 -6.27
N HIS A 5 11.89 -1.12 -7.07
CA HIS A 5 11.62 -0.99 -8.49
C HIS A 5 12.03 -2.25 -9.25
N SER A 6 13.26 -2.72 -9.02
CA SER A 6 13.78 -3.95 -9.62
C SER A 6 12.92 -5.18 -9.25
N THR A 7 12.40 -5.22 -8.02
CA THR A 7 11.52 -6.30 -7.56
C THR A 7 10.18 -6.28 -8.29
N PHE A 8 9.56 -5.10 -8.41
CA PHE A 8 8.30 -4.94 -9.13
C PHE A 8 8.46 -5.28 -10.62
N GLU A 9 9.53 -4.80 -11.26
CA GLU A 9 9.78 -5.07 -12.67
C GLU A 9 9.97 -6.57 -12.95
N ALA A 10 10.72 -7.27 -12.08
CA ALA A 10 10.91 -8.71 -12.19
C ALA A 10 9.59 -9.48 -12.02
N LEU A 11 8.74 -9.07 -11.08
CA LEU A 11 7.42 -9.66 -10.86
C LEU A 11 6.52 -9.50 -12.11
N CYS A 12 6.45 -8.29 -12.66
CA CYS A 12 5.68 -7.99 -13.86
C CYS A 12 6.13 -8.83 -15.06
N LYS A 13 7.45 -8.92 -15.28
CA LYS A 13 8.03 -9.79 -16.32
C LYS A 13 7.65 -11.26 -16.12
N ALA A 14 7.64 -11.76 -14.89
CA ALA A 14 7.27 -13.15 -14.59
C ALA A 14 5.80 -13.47 -14.88
N VAL A 15 4.90 -12.48 -14.76
CA VAL A 15 3.47 -12.63 -15.10
C VAL A 15 3.14 -12.29 -16.56
N GLY A 16 4.15 -11.89 -17.36
CA GLY A 16 4.02 -11.70 -18.80
C GLY A 16 3.54 -10.30 -19.25
N THR A 17 3.49 -9.32 -18.35
CA THR A 17 3.05 -7.95 -18.67
C THR A 17 4.12 -6.94 -18.27
N PRO A 18 4.47 -5.94 -19.11
CA PRO A 18 5.45 -4.92 -18.74
C PRO A 18 5.03 -4.09 -17.53
N ALA A 19 5.95 -3.80 -16.62
CA ALA A 19 5.70 -2.95 -15.45
C ALA A 19 5.18 -1.55 -15.83
N GLN A 20 5.71 -1.00 -16.92
CA GLN A 20 5.32 0.31 -17.46
C GLN A 20 3.83 0.37 -17.81
N GLN A 21 3.26 -0.72 -18.32
CA GLN A 21 1.85 -0.77 -18.68
C GLN A 21 0.98 -0.65 -17.42
N TYR A 22 1.27 -1.41 -16.36
CA TYR A 22 0.55 -1.30 -15.10
C TYR A 22 0.65 0.10 -14.48
N GLN A 23 1.81 0.73 -14.57
CA GLN A 23 2.01 2.09 -14.07
C GLN A 23 1.19 3.12 -14.84
N GLN A 24 1.23 3.06 -16.18
CA GLN A 24 0.44 3.97 -17.04
C GLN A 24 -1.05 3.79 -16.82
N ASP A 25 -1.52 2.54 -16.75
CA ASP A 25 -2.93 2.23 -16.49
C ASP A 25 -3.37 2.77 -15.13
N ALA A 26 -2.56 2.56 -14.08
CA ALA A 26 -2.84 3.05 -12.73
C ALA A 26 -2.83 4.59 -12.66
N GLU A 27 -1.84 5.26 -13.26
CA GLU A 27 -1.77 6.72 -13.31
C GLU A 27 -3.00 7.31 -13.98
N ARG A 28 -3.40 6.72 -15.11
CA ARG A 28 -4.58 7.14 -15.87
C ARG A 28 -5.87 7.03 -15.07
N LEU A 29 -6.06 5.90 -14.40
CA LEU A 29 -7.19 5.64 -13.52
C LEU A 29 -7.22 6.61 -12.32
N ASN A 30 -6.06 6.87 -11.72
CA ASN A 30 -5.93 7.79 -10.60
C ASN A 30 -6.21 9.25 -10.99
N MET A 31 -5.77 9.66 -12.19
CA MET A 31 -6.08 11.00 -12.72
C MET A 31 -7.59 11.16 -12.97
N MET A 32 -8.27 10.11 -13.40
CA MET A 32 -9.73 10.15 -13.57
C MET A 32 -10.42 10.26 -12.21
N ALA A 33 -10.09 9.37 -11.27
CA ALA A 33 -10.72 9.33 -9.95
C ALA A 33 -10.49 10.63 -9.17
N GLY A 34 -9.28 11.20 -9.22
CA GLY A 34 -8.97 12.46 -8.53
C GLY A 34 -9.69 13.70 -9.08
N ARG A 35 -10.41 13.58 -10.21
CA ARG A 35 -11.26 14.66 -10.77
C ARG A 35 -12.73 14.54 -10.34
N LEU A 36 -13.12 13.42 -9.75
CA LEU A 36 -14.48 13.12 -9.35
C LEU A 36 -14.57 13.10 -7.82
N SER A 37 -15.72 13.49 -7.27
CA SER A 37 -16.00 13.16 -5.86
C SER A 37 -16.26 11.66 -5.72
N GLY A 38 -16.13 11.11 -4.51
CA GLY A 38 -16.44 9.70 -4.26
C GLY A 38 -17.86 9.31 -4.70
N LYS A 39 -18.85 10.21 -4.51
CA LYS A 39 -20.23 9.98 -4.97
C LYS A 39 -20.36 10.03 -6.49
N ASP A 40 -19.67 10.96 -7.14
CA ASP A 40 -19.68 11.06 -8.60
C ASP A 40 -19.00 9.86 -9.25
N LEU A 41 -17.93 9.34 -8.64
CA LEU A 41 -17.27 8.12 -9.09
C LEU A 41 -18.20 6.91 -8.99
N VAL A 42 -18.93 6.74 -7.87
CA VAL A 42 -19.93 5.68 -7.71
C VAL A 42 -21.05 5.81 -8.75
N SER A 43 -21.54 7.03 -8.98
CA SER A 43 -22.54 7.33 -10.00
C SER A 43 -22.02 7.01 -11.41
N TRP A 44 -20.75 7.35 -11.70
CA TRP A 44 -20.11 7.09 -12.97
C TRP A 44 -20.04 5.59 -13.29
N PHE A 45 -19.79 4.71 -12.32
CA PHE A 45 -19.87 3.26 -12.56
C PHE A 45 -21.27 2.82 -13.05
N SER A 46 -22.33 3.46 -12.57
CA SER A 46 -23.72 3.15 -12.95
C SER A 46 -24.08 3.66 -14.36
N SER A 47 -23.37 4.67 -14.86
CA SER A 47 -23.56 5.23 -16.20
C SER A 47 -22.22 5.69 -16.75
N PRO A 48 -21.36 4.75 -17.19
CA PRO A 48 -20.00 5.06 -17.59
C PRO A 48 -20.01 5.94 -18.84
N THR A 49 -19.53 7.17 -18.69
CA THR A 49 -19.35 8.11 -19.80
C THR A 49 -17.88 8.20 -20.18
N PRO A 50 -17.56 8.51 -21.45
CA PRO A 50 -16.19 8.75 -21.85
C PRO A 50 -15.55 9.89 -21.05
N VAL A 51 -14.35 9.65 -20.51
CA VAL A 51 -13.56 10.67 -19.82
C VAL A 51 -12.30 10.92 -20.63
N GLU A 52 -11.92 12.19 -20.81
CA GLU A 52 -10.78 12.58 -21.66
C GLU A 52 -9.46 11.88 -21.33
N SER A 53 -9.27 11.50 -20.06
CA SER A 53 -8.07 10.80 -19.61
C SER A 53 -8.17 9.28 -19.76
N ALA A 54 -9.36 8.68 -19.90
CA ALA A 54 -9.57 7.23 -19.82
C ALA A 54 -10.69 6.76 -20.78
N TRP A 55 -10.53 7.07 -22.07
CA TRP A 55 -11.56 6.83 -23.10
C TRP A 55 -11.98 5.37 -23.26
N ASP A 56 -11.12 4.40 -23.00
CA ASP A 56 -11.39 2.96 -23.05
C ASP A 56 -12.01 2.41 -21.75
N LEU A 57 -11.94 3.16 -20.65
CA LEU A 57 -12.37 2.66 -19.35
C LEU A 57 -13.89 2.49 -19.31
N HIS A 58 -14.64 3.44 -19.85
CA HIS A 58 -16.10 3.32 -19.92
C HIS A 58 -16.49 2.03 -20.66
N SER A 59 -15.83 1.73 -21.79
CA SER A 59 -16.06 0.50 -22.56
C SER A 59 -15.67 -0.75 -21.77
N THR A 60 -14.59 -0.69 -21.00
CA THR A 60 -14.15 -1.79 -20.13
C THR A 60 -15.16 -2.06 -19.02
N VAL A 61 -15.68 -1.01 -18.38
CA VAL A 61 -16.69 -1.13 -17.31
C VAL A 61 -17.99 -1.73 -17.85
N ILE A 62 -18.46 -1.25 -19.01
CA ILE A 62 -19.62 -1.82 -19.70
C ILE A 62 -19.37 -3.30 -20.04
N ALA A 63 -18.20 -3.62 -20.62
CA ALA A 63 -17.86 -5.00 -20.98
C ALA A 63 -17.77 -5.94 -19.76
N ILE A 64 -17.40 -5.42 -18.59
CA ILE A 64 -17.42 -6.19 -17.32
C ILE A 64 -18.87 -6.44 -16.88
N ALA A 65 -19.70 -5.39 -16.84
CA ALA A 65 -21.09 -5.47 -16.42
C ALA A 65 -21.93 -6.42 -17.29
N ASP A 66 -21.70 -6.38 -18.62
CA ASP A 66 -22.40 -7.20 -19.61
C ASP A 66 -21.85 -8.63 -19.72
N ASN A 67 -20.75 -8.95 -19.04
CA ASN A 67 -20.11 -10.26 -19.12
C ASN A 67 -20.47 -11.15 -17.91
N PRO A 68 -21.45 -12.06 -18.03
CA PRO A 68 -21.83 -12.96 -16.93
C PRO A 68 -20.73 -13.96 -16.53
N LYS A 69 -19.66 -14.09 -17.34
CA LYS A 69 -18.50 -14.95 -17.06
C LYS A 69 -17.30 -14.17 -16.52
N PHE A 70 -17.46 -12.88 -16.21
CA PHE A 70 -16.40 -12.06 -15.63
C PHE A 70 -15.80 -12.76 -14.40
N LYS A 71 -14.46 -12.76 -14.33
CA LYS A 71 -13.72 -13.42 -13.27
C LYS A 71 -13.33 -12.40 -12.22
N TYR A 72 -14.11 -12.35 -11.15
CA TYR A 72 -13.76 -11.60 -9.96
C TYR A 72 -12.39 -12.03 -9.42
N SER A 73 -11.56 -11.06 -9.01
CA SER A 73 -10.33 -11.29 -8.28
C SER A 73 -10.19 -10.29 -7.12
N ARG A 74 -9.44 -10.67 -6.09
CA ARG A 74 -9.11 -9.76 -4.98
C ARG A 74 -8.40 -8.50 -5.46
N LEU A 75 -7.52 -8.62 -6.46
CA LEU A 75 -6.81 -7.47 -7.03
C LEU A 75 -7.78 -6.47 -7.68
N PHE A 76 -8.85 -6.96 -8.32
CA PHE A 76 -9.89 -6.10 -8.86
C PHE A 76 -10.63 -5.33 -7.76
N ALA A 77 -10.98 -6.00 -6.65
CA ALA A 77 -11.57 -5.33 -5.50
C ALA A 77 -10.66 -4.25 -4.92
N ILE A 78 -9.37 -4.55 -4.76
CA ILE A 78 -8.37 -3.57 -4.30
C ILE A 78 -8.30 -2.38 -5.26
N GLY A 79 -8.35 -2.61 -6.58
CA GLY A 79 -8.41 -1.55 -7.58
C GLY A 79 -9.62 -0.63 -7.41
N LEU A 80 -10.82 -1.18 -7.20
CA LEU A 80 -12.03 -0.38 -6.91
C LEU A 80 -11.87 0.45 -5.62
N TYR A 81 -11.32 -0.15 -4.57
CA TYR A 81 -11.02 0.56 -3.32
C TYR A 81 -10.03 1.71 -3.54
N SER A 82 -8.94 1.47 -4.28
CA SER A 82 -7.94 2.51 -4.58
C SER A 82 -8.52 3.67 -5.39
N LEU A 83 -9.45 3.40 -6.31
CA LEU A 83 -10.15 4.47 -7.03
C LEU A 83 -11.03 5.30 -6.10
N LEU A 84 -11.77 4.66 -5.19
CA LEU A 84 -12.58 5.35 -4.19
C LEU A 84 -11.71 6.18 -3.25
N GLU A 85 -10.59 5.64 -2.78
CA GLU A 85 -9.63 6.34 -1.91
C GLU A 85 -9.01 7.55 -2.60
N GLN A 86 -8.73 7.44 -3.90
CA GLN A 86 -8.20 8.53 -4.71
C GLN A 86 -9.23 9.64 -4.97
N ALA A 87 -10.51 9.29 -5.11
CA ALA A 87 -11.60 10.25 -5.31
C ALA A 87 -12.01 10.94 -3.99
N ASP A 88 -12.06 10.19 -2.90
CA ASP A 88 -12.45 10.68 -1.58
C ASP A 88 -11.85 9.81 -0.45
N SER A 89 -10.75 10.29 0.12
CA SER A 89 -10.07 9.60 1.22
C SER A 89 -10.88 9.53 2.53
N GLU A 90 -11.88 10.41 2.71
CA GLU A 90 -12.73 10.39 3.90
C GLU A 90 -13.84 9.34 3.76
N LEU A 91 -14.37 9.16 2.53
CA LEU A 91 -15.33 8.11 2.22
C LEU A 91 -14.81 6.72 2.59
N VAL A 92 -13.54 6.42 2.30
CA VAL A 92 -12.96 5.10 2.59
C VAL A 92 -12.65 4.87 4.07
N LYS A 93 -12.48 5.95 4.85
CA LYS A 93 -12.30 5.87 6.31
C LYS A 93 -13.61 5.57 7.03
N ASP A 94 -14.73 6.08 6.51
CA ASP A 94 -16.06 5.75 7.02
C ASP A 94 -16.50 4.37 6.51
N GLN A 95 -16.51 3.38 7.41
CA GLN A 95 -16.88 2.00 7.07
C GLN A 95 -18.28 1.89 6.46
N LYS A 96 -19.23 2.74 6.89
CA LYS A 96 -20.60 2.71 6.38
C LYS A 96 -20.64 3.25 4.95
N GLN A 97 -20.03 4.42 4.70
CA GLN A 97 -19.99 5.02 3.37
C GLN A 97 -19.24 4.13 2.37
N LEU A 98 -18.11 3.55 2.79
CA LEU A 98 -17.37 2.58 1.97
C LEU A 98 -18.23 1.37 1.61
N THR A 99 -18.93 0.78 2.59
CA THR A 99 -19.76 -0.40 2.36
C THR A 99 -20.92 -0.08 1.40
N GLU A 100 -21.53 1.10 1.55
CA GLU A 100 -22.59 1.58 0.67
C GLU A 100 -22.07 1.78 -0.77
N ALA A 101 -20.93 2.46 -0.94
CA ALA A 101 -20.30 2.69 -2.24
C ALA A 101 -19.94 1.36 -2.94
N LEU A 102 -19.30 0.44 -2.23
CA LEU A 102 -18.92 -0.88 -2.76
C LEU A 102 -20.14 -1.74 -3.10
N THR A 103 -21.22 -1.65 -2.32
CA THR A 103 -22.46 -2.37 -2.60
C THR A 103 -23.08 -1.87 -3.90
N GLN A 104 -23.14 -0.55 -4.09
CA GLN A 104 -23.68 0.05 -5.32
C GLN A 104 -22.83 -0.34 -6.53
N ILE A 105 -21.51 -0.17 -6.47
CA ILE A 105 -20.61 -0.56 -7.56
C ILE A 105 -20.69 -2.08 -7.82
N GLY A 106 -20.72 -2.88 -6.77
CA GLY A 106 -20.81 -4.34 -6.87
C GLY A 106 -22.09 -4.81 -7.53
N GLN A 107 -23.23 -4.16 -7.25
CA GLN A 107 -24.51 -4.45 -7.92
C GLN A 107 -24.45 -4.14 -9.41
N VAL A 108 -23.96 -2.95 -9.77
CA VAL A 108 -23.86 -2.50 -11.17
C VAL A 108 -22.95 -3.39 -12.00
N LEU A 109 -21.83 -3.83 -11.42
CA LEU A 109 -20.85 -4.69 -12.09
C LEU A 109 -21.14 -6.19 -11.93
N HIS A 110 -22.30 -6.55 -11.36
CA HIS A 110 -22.68 -7.94 -11.08
C HIS A 110 -21.62 -8.75 -10.33
N LEU A 111 -20.92 -8.10 -9.39
CA LEU A 111 -19.86 -8.70 -8.58
C LEU A 111 -20.43 -9.42 -7.35
N PRO A 112 -19.74 -10.47 -6.86
CA PRO A 112 -20.14 -11.15 -5.63
C PRO A 112 -19.91 -10.25 -4.40
N ALA A 113 -20.96 -9.57 -3.93
CA ALA A 113 -20.92 -8.58 -2.84
C ALA A 113 -20.23 -9.12 -1.57
N ASP A 114 -20.59 -10.32 -1.12
CA ASP A 114 -19.98 -10.94 0.08
C ASP A 114 -18.48 -11.15 -0.06
N LYS A 115 -18.00 -11.49 -1.27
CA LYS A 115 -16.57 -11.68 -1.54
C LYS A 115 -15.86 -10.33 -1.59
N LEU A 116 -16.45 -9.34 -2.27
CA LEU A 116 -15.94 -7.98 -2.35
C LEU A 116 -15.71 -7.39 -0.96
N GLN A 117 -16.69 -7.49 -0.07
CA GLN A 117 -16.58 -6.96 1.29
C GLN A 117 -15.50 -7.70 2.10
N LYS A 118 -15.51 -9.04 2.09
CA LYS A 118 -14.53 -9.85 2.84
C LYS A 118 -13.09 -9.64 2.36
N ASP A 119 -12.88 -9.57 1.05
CA ASP A 119 -11.54 -9.39 0.49
C ASP A 119 -10.98 -7.99 0.82
N LEU A 120 -11.82 -6.96 0.89
CA LEU A 120 -11.40 -5.61 1.27
C LEU A 120 -11.20 -5.44 2.77
N GLU A 121 -12.02 -6.08 3.61
CA GLU A 121 -11.79 -6.15 5.05
C GLU A 121 -10.45 -6.83 5.36
N LEU A 122 -10.19 -7.97 4.71
CA LEU A 122 -8.92 -8.68 4.84
C LEU A 122 -7.73 -7.83 4.36
N TYR A 123 -7.88 -7.15 3.23
CA TYR A 123 -6.85 -6.25 2.70
C TYR A 123 -6.51 -5.13 3.70
N ARG A 124 -7.52 -4.43 4.23
CA ARG A 124 -7.33 -3.36 5.22
C ARG A 124 -6.68 -3.87 6.51
N SER A 125 -7.16 -4.98 7.05
CA SER A 125 -6.55 -5.59 8.23
C SER A 125 -5.08 -5.97 7.99
N ASN A 126 -4.74 -6.45 6.79
CA ASN A 126 -3.36 -6.76 6.44
C ASN A 126 -2.49 -5.51 6.32
N LEU A 127 -3.02 -4.40 5.77
CA LEU A 127 -2.30 -3.12 5.73
C LEU A 127 -1.97 -2.62 7.14
N GLU A 128 -2.93 -2.66 8.07
CA GLU A 128 -2.72 -2.26 9.47
C GLU A 128 -1.63 -3.11 10.15
N LYS A 129 -1.67 -4.44 9.95
CA LYS A 129 -0.64 -5.35 10.48
C LYS A 129 0.74 -5.08 9.90
N MET A 130 0.83 -4.77 8.60
CA MET A 130 2.11 -4.42 7.97
C MET A 130 2.66 -3.09 8.48
N ALA A 131 1.80 -2.08 8.67
CA ALA A 131 2.20 -0.81 9.27
C ALA A 131 2.72 -0.99 10.70
N GLN A 132 2.04 -1.80 11.51
CA GLN A 132 2.50 -2.15 12.87
C GLN A 132 3.84 -2.89 12.84
N ALA A 133 4.01 -3.86 11.94
CA ALA A 133 5.26 -4.60 11.80
C ALA A 133 6.42 -3.67 11.39
N GLN A 134 6.18 -2.70 10.51
CA GLN A 134 7.18 -1.72 10.11
C GLN A 134 7.69 -0.89 11.30
N ILE A 135 6.79 -0.43 12.17
CA ILE A 135 7.14 0.32 13.39
C ILE A 135 8.01 -0.55 14.32
N VAL A 136 7.62 -1.79 14.56
CA VAL A 136 8.38 -2.72 15.43
C VAL A 136 9.79 -2.97 14.88
N ILE A 137 9.93 -3.14 13.56
CA ILE A 137 11.23 -3.31 12.90
C ILE A 137 12.09 -2.05 13.07
N GLU A 138 11.51 -0.87 12.88
CA GLU A 138 12.22 0.39 13.05
C GLU A 138 12.73 0.59 14.48
N ASP A 139 11.90 0.28 15.48
CA ASP A 139 12.27 0.36 16.89
C ASP A 139 13.36 -0.65 17.25
N ALA A 140 13.29 -1.87 16.71
CA ALA A 140 14.33 -2.88 16.88
C ALA A 140 15.68 -2.41 16.31
N ILE A 141 15.69 -1.82 15.11
CA ILE A 141 16.89 -1.26 14.47
C ILE A 141 17.48 -0.12 15.32
N LYS A 142 16.63 0.80 15.82
CA LYS A 142 17.06 1.91 16.69
C LYS A 142 17.67 1.38 18.00
N ALA A 143 17.03 0.38 18.63
CA ALA A 143 17.53 -0.23 19.86
C ALA A 143 18.87 -0.94 19.65
N ASP A 144 19.02 -1.68 18.55
CA ASP A 144 20.27 -2.36 18.21
C ASP A 144 21.41 -1.37 17.91
N ARG A 145 21.11 -0.28 17.21
CA ARG A 145 22.08 0.81 16.99
C ARG A 145 22.52 1.43 18.31
N LYS A 146 21.58 1.78 19.19
CA LYS A 146 21.89 2.35 20.51
C LYS A 146 22.74 1.39 21.36
N LYS A 147 22.44 0.09 21.35
CA LYS A 147 23.23 -0.93 22.05
C LYS A 147 24.65 -1.04 21.48
N ARG A 148 24.84 -0.94 20.16
CA ARG A 148 26.17 -0.94 19.52
C ARG A 148 26.97 0.29 19.93
N GLU A 149 26.38 1.47 19.84
CA GLU A 149 27.02 2.74 20.24
C GLU A 149 27.41 2.72 21.73
N GLN A 150 26.56 2.22 22.62
CA GLN A 150 26.87 2.07 24.05
C GLN A 150 28.03 1.09 24.30
N ARG A 151 28.08 -0.03 23.58
CA ARG A 151 29.19 -1.01 23.68
C ARG A 151 30.50 -0.41 23.19
N GLU A 152 30.48 0.38 22.12
CA GLU A 152 31.67 1.07 21.60
C GLU A 152 32.16 2.15 22.57
N GLN A 153 31.26 2.91 23.19
CA GLN A 153 31.60 3.90 24.23
C GLN A 153 32.21 3.25 25.48
N GLN A 154 31.64 2.13 25.94
CA GLN A 154 32.18 1.38 27.10
C GLN A 154 33.55 0.77 26.82
N LYS A 155 33.82 0.36 25.58
CA LYS A 155 35.13 -0.16 25.17
C LYS A 155 36.20 0.95 25.14
N ASN A 156 35.82 2.16 24.71
CA ASN A 156 36.71 3.32 24.72
C ASN A 156 36.99 3.86 26.14
N THR A 157 36.06 3.82 27.08
CA THR A 157 36.30 4.28 28.47
C THR A 157 37.14 3.31 29.32
N THR A 158 37.15 2.02 28.98
CA THR A 158 37.96 1.01 29.68
C THR A 158 39.44 1.07 29.25
N THR A 159 39.74 1.62 28.06
CA THR A 159 41.14 1.72 27.57
C THR A 159 41.88 2.93 28.17
N THR A 160 41.15 3.89 28.76
CA THR A 160 41.73 5.12 29.36
C THR A 160 41.89 5.03 30.88
N SER A 161 41.47 3.93 31.53
CA SER A 161 41.45 3.80 32.99
C SER A 161 42.06 2.50 33.51
N SER A 162 43.39 2.36 33.41
CA SER A 162 44.26 1.53 34.29
C SER A 162 45.75 1.71 33.92
N PRO A 163 46.72 1.61 34.85
CA PRO A 163 46.91 2.43 36.06
C PRO A 163 48.36 2.96 36.15
N ASP A 164 48.59 4.28 36.16
CA ASP A 164 49.92 4.87 36.39
C ASP A 164 50.06 5.48 37.81
N GLU A 165 49.31 4.92 38.77
CA GLU A 165 49.47 5.16 40.21
C GLU A 165 50.14 3.93 40.87
N ALA A 166 51.42 3.67 40.58
CA ALA A 166 52.29 2.87 41.46
C ALA A 166 53.73 2.80 40.95
N ARG A 167 54.51 3.89 41.05
CA ARG A 167 55.97 3.84 41.35
C ARG A 167 56.60 5.23 41.38
N SER A 168 56.77 5.78 42.57
CA SER A 168 58.08 6.26 43.07
C SER A 168 57.88 6.96 44.41
N SER A 169 57.77 6.16 45.46
CA SER A 169 58.00 6.57 46.84
C SER A 169 59.10 5.68 47.40
N GLU A 170 60.32 5.80 46.86
CA GLU A 170 61.53 5.19 47.46
C GLU A 170 62.77 5.66 46.69
N ALA A 171 63.51 6.61 47.27
CA ALA A 171 64.98 6.62 47.37
C ALA A 171 65.50 8.05 47.62
N SER A 172 66.01 8.22 48.84
CA SER A 172 67.19 9.01 49.27
C SER A 172 67.22 10.52 49.10
#